data_AF-A0A847CW89-F1
#
_entry.id   AF-A0A847CW89-F1
#
_cell.length_a   1.000
_cell.length_b   1.000
_cell.length_c   1.000
_cell.angle_alpha   90.00
_cell.angle_beta   90.00
_cell.angle_gamma   90.00
#
_symmetry.space_group_name_H-M   'P 1'
#
loop_
_entity.id
_entity.type
_entity.pdbx_description
1 polymer ?
#
loop_
_entity_poly.entity_id
_entity_poly.type
_entity_poly.pdbx_seq_one_letter_code
_entity_poly.pdbx_strand_id
1 'polypeptide(L)'
;MKRKSFIILLALIIVLAVVPKVSMADDDLSIWVDGKYVTSDTRLFIEDGRTLVPVRFVAESLGYKVSWDEKNNAVTIDNGTDKIIMVIGSINADHNGKSTRLNKAPKLQNSRTFVPVRDVAERFGKDVDWDDKNWTVVIGKGYKSPASVPVPGKNGRISVEKAIE
;
A
#
# COMPACT_ATOMS: atom_id res chain seq x y z
N MET A 1 19.44 56.21 15.60
CA MET A 1 18.14 55.60 15.22
C MET A 1 18.22 54.55 14.10
N LYS A 2 19.23 54.56 13.20
CA LYS A 2 19.28 53.66 12.02
C LYS A 2 19.67 52.19 12.27
N ARG A 3 20.28 51.86 13.42
CA ARG A 3 20.76 50.48 13.74
C ARG A 3 19.70 49.59 14.42
N LYS A 4 18.76 50.18 15.16
CA LYS A 4 17.68 49.44 15.85
C LYS A 4 16.56 49.05 14.87
N SER A 5 16.29 49.88 13.86
CA SER A 5 15.34 49.57 12.78
C SER A 5 15.79 48.41 11.89
N PHE A 6 17.10 48.17 11.77
CA PHE A 6 17.63 47.05 10.98
C PHE A 6 17.45 45.69 11.68
N ILE A 7 17.52 45.67 13.02
CA ILE A 7 17.32 44.46 13.82
C ILE A 7 15.83 44.04 13.83
N ILE A 8 14.91 45.01 13.85
CA ILE A 8 13.47 44.73 13.81
C ILE A 8 13.05 44.18 12.43
N LEU A 9 13.66 44.66 11.33
CA LEU A 9 13.40 44.14 9.99
C LEU A 9 13.94 42.71 9.78
N LEU A 10 15.10 42.39 10.38
CA LEU A 10 15.68 41.04 10.31
C LEU A 10 14.88 40.03 11.16
N ALA A 11 14.36 40.45 12.31
CA ALA A 11 13.49 39.61 13.14
C ALA A 11 12.12 39.33 12.47
N LEU A 12 11.58 40.27 11.68
CA LEU A 12 10.33 40.08 10.95
C LEU A 12 10.46 39.10 9.76
N ILE A 13 11.65 39.03 9.14
CA ILE A 13 11.94 38.10 8.03
C ILE A 13 12.09 36.65 8.52
N ILE A 14 12.60 36.44 9.74
CA ILE A 14 12.77 35.09 10.31
C ILE A 14 11.41 34.48 10.71
N VAL A 15 10.43 35.30 11.11
CA VAL A 15 9.07 34.82 11.44
C VAL A 15 8.27 34.44 10.18
N LEU A 16 8.63 34.93 8.99
CA LEU A 16 7.97 34.56 7.73
C LEU A 16 8.47 33.25 7.09
N ALA A 17 9.56 32.66 7.59
CA ALA A 17 10.18 31.48 6.97
C ALA A 17 9.72 30.13 7.54
N VAL A 18 8.92 30.13 8.63
CA VAL A 18 8.38 28.89 9.22
C VAL A 18 6.95 28.68 8.72
N VAL A 19 6.80 28.47 7.42
CA VAL A 19 5.56 27.91 6.89
C VAL A 19 5.63 26.42 7.20
N PRO A 20 4.76 25.85 8.04
CA PRO A 20 4.72 24.40 8.20
C PRO A 20 4.47 23.80 6.81
N LYS A 21 5.42 23.01 6.32
CA LYS A 21 5.18 22.18 5.13
C LYS A 21 4.13 21.16 5.52
N VAL A 22 2.87 21.46 5.22
CA VAL A 22 1.78 20.49 5.32
C VAL A 22 2.10 19.41 4.30
N SER A 23 2.72 18.32 4.75
CA SER A 23 2.91 17.14 3.93
C SER A 23 1.55 16.45 3.83
N MET A 24 0.80 16.76 2.78
CA MET A 24 -0.38 15.98 2.42
C MET A 24 0.15 14.61 1.99
N ALA A 25 0.01 13.63 2.89
CA ALA A 25 0.38 12.27 2.59
C ALA A 25 -0.69 11.70 1.65
N ASP A 26 -0.35 11.62 0.37
CA ASP A 26 -1.21 11.16 -0.71
C ASP A 26 -1.56 9.67 -0.48
N ASP A 27 -2.80 9.38 -0.07
CA ASP A 27 -3.36 8.02 0.05
C ASP A 27 -4.04 7.61 -1.28
N ASP A 28 -3.51 8.08 -2.40
CA ASP A 28 -4.09 7.84 -3.74
C ASP A 28 -3.96 6.37 -4.21
N LEU A 29 -3.15 5.56 -3.54
CA LEU A 29 -2.97 4.14 -3.88
C LEU A 29 -4.12 3.30 -3.34
N SER A 30 -4.88 2.67 -4.24
CA SER A 30 -5.99 1.79 -3.88
C SER A 30 -5.88 0.39 -4.45
N ILE A 31 -6.66 -0.54 -3.89
CA ILE A 31 -6.65 -1.95 -4.29
C ILE A 31 -8.08 -2.46 -4.47
N TRP A 32 -8.31 -3.12 -5.60
CA TRP A 32 -9.54 -3.83 -5.91
C TRP A 32 -9.25 -5.32 -6.02
N VAL A 33 -10.12 -6.14 -5.42
CA VAL A 33 -10.02 -7.60 -5.44
C VAL A 33 -11.34 -8.18 -5.91
N ASP A 34 -11.32 -8.90 -7.02
CA ASP A 34 -12.48 -9.54 -7.64
C ASP A 34 -13.69 -8.56 -7.76
N GLY A 35 -13.40 -7.33 -8.20
CA GLY A 35 -14.38 -6.28 -8.46
C GLY A 35 -14.88 -5.54 -7.22
N LYS A 36 -14.25 -5.76 -6.05
CA LYS A 36 -14.57 -5.09 -4.79
C LYS A 36 -13.42 -4.21 -4.34
N TYR A 37 -13.73 -2.98 -3.95
CA TYR A 37 -12.78 -2.12 -3.26
C TYR A 37 -12.42 -2.73 -1.90
N VAL A 38 -11.13 -2.76 -1.57
CA VAL A 38 -10.65 -3.28 -0.28
C VAL A 38 -9.95 -2.16 0.46
N THR A 39 -10.39 -1.87 1.69
CA THR A 39 -9.85 -0.80 2.53
C THR A 39 -8.74 -1.33 3.44
N SER A 40 -7.56 -0.72 3.35
CA SER A 40 -6.43 -1.00 4.25
C SER A 40 -6.50 -0.07 5.46
N ASP A 41 -6.17 -0.59 6.63
CA ASP A 41 -6.07 0.14 7.90
C ASP A 41 -4.68 0.78 8.11
N THR A 42 -3.79 0.63 7.14
CA THR A 42 -2.51 1.34 7.03
C THR A 42 -2.30 1.83 5.61
N ARG A 43 -1.48 2.88 5.48
CA ARG A 43 -1.06 3.41 4.19
C ARG A 43 -0.37 2.33 3.36
N LEU A 44 -0.83 2.21 2.11
CA LEU A 44 -0.18 1.44 1.06
C LEU A 44 0.90 2.31 0.42
N PHE A 45 1.96 1.69 -0.11
CA PHE A 45 3.03 2.48 -0.74
C PHE A 45 3.72 1.70 -1.85
N ILE A 46 4.35 2.45 -2.76
CA ILE A 46 5.21 1.91 -3.81
C ILE A 46 6.66 2.11 -3.37
N GLU A 47 7.44 1.03 -3.39
CA GLU A 47 8.87 1.07 -3.16
C GLU A 47 9.58 0.31 -4.28
N ASP A 48 10.59 0.93 -4.89
CA ASP A 48 11.36 0.36 -6.01
C ASP A 48 10.47 -0.20 -7.15
N GLY A 49 9.39 0.53 -7.48
CA GLY A 49 8.44 0.12 -8.51
C GLY A 49 7.60 -1.10 -8.14
N ARG A 50 7.46 -1.41 -6.85
CA ARG A 50 6.61 -2.49 -6.33
C ARG A 50 5.63 -1.94 -5.32
N THR A 51 4.35 -2.21 -5.53
CA THR A 51 3.31 -1.91 -4.56
C THR A 51 3.40 -2.87 -3.38
N LEU A 52 3.73 -2.32 -2.22
CA LEU A 52 3.81 -3.04 -0.96
C LEU A 52 2.53 -2.85 -0.16
N VAL A 53 1.98 -3.98 0.31
CA VAL A 53 0.68 -4.04 0.97
C VAL A 53 0.78 -4.91 2.22
N PRO A 54 -0.01 -4.65 3.27
CA PRO A 54 -0.13 -5.57 4.38
C PRO A 54 -0.65 -6.91 3.85
N VAL A 55 0.10 -7.97 4.09
CA VAL A 55 -0.22 -9.31 3.57
C VAL A 55 -1.62 -9.79 3.96
N ARG A 56 -2.03 -9.53 5.21
CA ARG A 56 -3.35 -9.91 5.74
C ARG A 56 -4.49 -9.22 4.99
N PHE A 57 -4.32 -7.95 4.66
CA PHE A 57 -5.32 -7.13 3.96
C PHE A 57 -5.70 -7.74 2.60
N VAL A 58 -4.73 -8.18 1.80
CA VAL A 58 -5.02 -8.83 0.51
C VAL A 58 -5.43 -10.28 0.68
N ALA A 59 -4.71 -11.05 1.50
CA ALA A 59 -4.95 -12.48 1.66
C ALA A 59 -6.35 -12.79 2.20
N GLU A 60 -6.82 -12.06 3.22
CA GLU A 60 -8.16 -12.29 3.79
C GLU A 60 -9.28 -11.88 2.82
N SER A 61 -9.07 -10.84 2.00
CA SER A 61 -10.04 -10.46 0.95
C SER A 61 -10.21 -11.56 -0.12
N LEU A 62 -9.19 -12.41 -0.30
CA LEU A 62 -9.19 -13.58 -1.17
C LEU A 62 -9.65 -14.87 -0.46
N GLY A 63 -9.97 -14.79 0.83
CA GLY A 63 -10.38 -15.93 1.66
C GLY A 63 -9.22 -16.82 2.13
N TYR A 64 -7.98 -16.32 2.10
CA TYR A 64 -6.80 -17.07 2.50
C TYR A 64 -6.48 -16.85 3.98
N LYS A 65 -5.87 -17.86 4.61
CA LYS A 65 -5.39 -17.80 5.99
C LYS A 65 -3.98 -17.22 6.03
N VAL A 66 -3.72 -16.37 7.01
CA VAL A 66 -2.39 -15.81 7.27
C VAL A 66 -1.95 -16.14 8.68
N SER A 67 -0.78 -16.75 8.82
CA SER A 67 -0.13 -17.00 10.11
C SER A 67 1.25 -16.36 10.18
N TRP A 68 1.67 -16.05 11.40
CA TRP A 68 2.97 -15.46 11.69
C TRP A 68 3.77 -16.41 12.58
N ASP A 69 5.02 -16.63 12.22
CA ASP A 69 6.01 -17.38 12.99
C ASP A 69 7.04 -16.39 13.54
N GLU A 70 6.91 -16.06 14.82
CA GLU A 70 7.80 -15.13 15.53
C GLU A 70 9.24 -15.64 15.60
N LYS A 71 9.44 -16.96 15.73
CA LYS A 71 10.76 -17.55 15.89
C LYS A 71 11.58 -17.40 14.61
N ASN A 72 10.93 -17.59 13.46
CA ASN A 72 11.58 -17.55 12.16
C ASN A 72 11.40 -16.22 11.43
N ASN A 73 10.70 -15.25 12.03
CA ASN A 73 10.28 -14.01 11.39
C ASN A 73 9.66 -14.26 10.01
N ALA A 74 8.70 -15.20 9.96
CA ALA A 74 8.11 -15.66 8.72
C ALA A 74 6.60 -15.47 8.72
N VAL A 75 6.07 -15.00 7.59
CA VAL A 75 4.64 -15.02 7.32
C VAL A 75 4.32 -16.21 6.42
N THR A 76 3.23 -16.91 6.74
CA THR A 76 2.67 -17.97 5.89
C THR A 76 1.30 -17.55 5.40
N ILE A 77 1.05 -17.74 4.11
CA ILE A 77 -0.27 -17.59 3.47
C ILE A 77 -0.69 -18.96 2.97
N ASP A 78 -1.92 -19.36 3.26
CA ASP A 78 -2.44 -20.69 2.94
C ASP A 78 -3.91 -20.61 2.51
N ASN A 79 -4.25 -21.20 1.36
CA ASN A 79 -5.64 -21.26 0.86
C ASN A 79 -6.25 -22.68 0.96
N GLY A 80 -5.54 -23.63 1.60
CA GLY A 80 -5.90 -25.03 1.73
C GLY A 80 -5.24 -25.95 0.69
N THR A 81 -4.90 -25.44 -0.50
CA THR A 81 -4.26 -26.21 -1.58
C THR A 81 -2.85 -25.73 -1.90
N ASP A 82 -2.60 -24.44 -1.73
CA ASP A 82 -1.33 -23.76 -1.95
C ASP A 82 -0.91 -23.01 -0.69
N LYS A 83 0.41 -22.95 -0.50
CA LYS A 83 1.05 -22.38 0.67
C LYS A 83 2.32 -21.65 0.29
N ILE A 84 2.46 -20.42 0.76
CA ILE A 84 3.65 -19.60 0.58
C ILE A 84 4.19 -19.18 1.94
N ILE A 85 5.48 -19.40 2.17
CA ILE A 85 6.19 -18.94 3.37
C ILE A 85 7.22 -17.90 2.94
N MET A 86 7.18 -16.73 3.58
CA MET A 86 8.08 -15.62 3.29
C MET A 86 8.73 -15.11 4.57
N VAL A 87 10.05 -15.03 4.58
CA VAL A 87 10.83 -14.53 5.71
C VAL A 87 11.08 -13.03 5.54
N ILE A 88 10.92 -12.25 6.61
CA ILE A 88 11.20 -10.80 6.59
C ILE A 88 12.65 -10.55 6.14
N GLY A 89 12.84 -9.64 5.19
CA GLY A 89 14.15 -9.29 4.65
C GLY A 89 14.72 -10.28 3.63
N SER A 90 14.08 -11.44 3.43
CA SER A 90 14.51 -12.43 2.43
C SER A 90 13.77 -12.25 1.11
N ILE A 91 14.52 -12.26 0.01
CA ILE A 91 13.96 -12.36 -1.35
C ILE A 91 13.63 -13.81 -1.74
N ASN A 92 14.07 -14.80 -0.98
CA ASN A 92 13.70 -16.19 -1.18
C ASN A 92 12.44 -16.49 -0.37
N ALA A 93 11.48 -17.13 -1.02
CA ALA A 93 10.23 -17.62 -0.45
C ALA A 93 10.07 -19.11 -0.74
N ASP A 94 9.43 -19.83 0.16
CA ASP A 94 8.99 -21.20 -0.08
C ASP A 94 7.59 -21.16 -0.69
N HIS A 95 7.39 -21.85 -1.81
CA HIS A 95 6.08 -22.09 -2.40
C HIS A 95 5.88 -23.60 -2.51
N ASN A 96 4.98 -24.14 -1.69
CA ASN A 96 4.69 -25.58 -1.62
C ASN A 96 5.96 -26.46 -1.44
N GLY A 97 6.89 -26.05 -0.58
CA GLY A 97 8.15 -26.77 -0.31
C GLY A 97 9.26 -26.50 -1.32
N LYS A 98 9.02 -25.64 -2.32
CA LYS A 98 10.02 -25.26 -3.33
C LYS A 98 10.48 -23.82 -3.12
N SER A 99 11.79 -23.64 -3.06
CA SER A 99 12.40 -22.30 -3.04
C SER A 99 12.13 -21.55 -4.35
N THR A 100 11.69 -20.30 -4.20
CA THR A 100 11.36 -19.38 -5.28
C THR A 100 11.78 -17.97 -4.90
N ARG A 101 11.85 -17.07 -5.88
CA ARG A 101 12.31 -15.69 -5.65
C ARG A 101 11.15 -14.69 -5.73
N LEU A 102 11.15 -13.73 -4.81
CA LEU A 102 10.28 -12.56 -4.79
C LEU A 102 10.96 -11.40 -5.52
N ASN A 103 10.18 -10.52 -6.14
CA ASN A 103 10.72 -9.29 -6.72
C ASN A 103 11.28 -8.33 -5.67
N LYS A 104 10.75 -8.39 -4.44
CA LYS A 104 11.20 -7.58 -3.31
C LYS A 104 10.93 -8.33 -2.01
N ALA A 105 11.86 -8.19 -1.05
CA ALA A 105 11.75 -8.86 0.23
C ALA A 105 10.55 -8.33 1.05
N PRO A 106 9.84 -9.19 1.81
CA PRO A 106 8.87 -8.76 2.79
C PRO A 106 9.51 -7.86 3.84
N LYS A 107 8.74 -6.91 4.37
CA LYS A 107 9.20 -5.98 5.40
C LYS A 107 8.24 -5.95 6.57
N LEU A 108 8.77 -5.83 7.77
CA LEU A 108 7.98 -5.56 8.96
C LEU A 108 8.01 -4.06 9.24
N GLN A 109 6.85 -3.40 9.18
CA GLN A 109 6.72 -1.97 9.45
C GLN A 109 5.40 -1.73 10.18
N ASN A 110 5.42 -0.92 11.25
CA ASN A 110 4.24 -0.61 12.06
C ASN A 110 3.47 -1.88 12.48
N SER A 111 4.19 -2.92 12.89
CA SER A 111 3.64 -4.23 13.28
C SER A 111 2.84 -4.94 12.17
N ARG A 112 3.11 -4.63 10.90
CA ARG A 112 2.50 -5.27 9.74
C ARG A 112 3.58 -5.78 8.80
N THR A 113 3.34 -6.97 8.26
CA THR A 113 4.17 -7.55 7.21
C THR A 113 3.70 -7.03 5.86
N PHE A 114 4.53 -6.21 5.24
CA PHE A 114 4.35 -5.68 3.89
C PHE A 114 5.01 -6.60 2.88
N VAL A 115 4.29 -6.90 1.81
CA VAL A 115 4.71 -7.82 0.74
C VAL A 115 4.40 -7.21 -0.62
N PRO A 116 5.15 -7.56 -1.67
CA PRO A 116 4.79 -7.16 -3.03
C PRO A 116 3.48 -7.86 -3.41
N VAL A 117 2.45 -7.06 -3.65
CA VAL A 117 1.10 -7.58 -3.88
C VAL A 117 1.03 -8.55 -5.06
N ARG A 118 1.75 -8.23 -6.14
CA ARG A 118 1.83 -9.03 -7.36
C ARG A 118 2.43 -10.41 -7.09
N ASP A 119 3.58 -10.46 -6.39
CA ASP A 119 4.26 -11.71 -6.06
C ASP A 119 3.36 -12.65 -5.26
N VAL A 120 2.54 -12.12 -4.36
CA VAL A 120 1.61 -12.95 -3.58
C VAL A 120 0.44 -13.42 -4.44
N ALA A 121 -0.26 -12.50 -5.10
CA ALA A 121 -1.47 -12.81 -5.84
C ALA A 121 -1.23 -13.78 -7.02
N GLU A 122 -0.18 -13.56 -7.82
CA GLU A 122 0.12 -14.39 -8.99
C GLU A 122 0.48 -15.84 -8.60
N ARG A 123 1.10 -16.05 -7.43
CA ARG A 123 1.42 -17.39 -6.93
C ARG A 123 0.19 -18.19 -6.52
N PHE A 124 -0.88 -17.50 -6.13
CA PHE A 124 -2.19 -18.10 -5.90
C PHE A 124 -3.06 -18.11 -7.17
N GLY A 125 -2.46 -17.89 -8.35
CA GLY A 125 -3.14 -17.95 -9.64
C GLY A 125 -4.08 -16.77 -9.92
N LYS A 126 -3.91 -15.64 -9.23
CA LYS A 126 -4.67 -14.42 -9.46
C LYS A 126 -3.91 -13.49 -10.41
N ASP A 127 -4.63 -12.98 -11.42
CA ASP A 127 -4.09 -11.95 -12.29
C ASP A 127 -3.96 -10.61 -11.54
N VAL A 128 -2.91 -9.86 -11.82
CA VAL A 128 -2.69 -8.52 -11.25
C VAL A 128 -2.44 -7.50 -12.36
N ASP A 129 -3.25 -6.46 -12.37
CA ASP A 129 -3.16 -5.33 -13.29
C ASP A 129 -2.98 -4.01 -12.53
N TRP A 130 -2.55 -2.99 -13.27
CA TRP A 130 -2.32 -1.65 -12.75
C TRP A 130 -3.09 -0.63 -13.57
N ASP A 131 -4.00 0.10 -12.92
CA ASP A 131 -4.65 1.27 -13.51
C ASP A 131 -3.86 2.52 -13.15
N ASP A 132 -3.02 2.97 -14.09
CA ASP A 132 -2.22 4.19 -13.98
C ASP A 132 -3.05 5.45 -13.74
N LYS A 133 -4.27 5.53 -14.31
CA LYS A 133 -5.10 6.73 -14.22
C LYS A 133 -5.69 6.90 -12.82
N ASN A 134 -6.05 5.77 -12.21
CA ASN A 134 -6.71 5.73 -10.90
C ASN A 134 -5.78 5.26 -9.77
N TRP A 135 -4.48 5.10 -10.02
CA TRP A 135 -3.49 4.62 -9.04
C TRP A 135 -3.96 3.37 -8.30
N THR A 136 -4.47 2.41 -9.07
CA THR A 136 -5.18 1.25 -8.52
C THR A 136 -4.49 -0.06 -8.89
N VAL A 137 -4.19 -0.88 -7.90
CA VAL A 137 -3.85 -2.29 -8.13
C VAL A 137 -5.16 -3.07 -8.28
N VAL A 138 -5.29 -3.81 -9.37
CA VAL A 138 -6.44 -4.65 -9.66
C VAL A 138 -6.03 -6.11 -9.53
N ILE A 139 -6.69 -6.86 -8.67
CA ILE A 139 -6.46 -8.29 -8.47
C ILE A 139 -7.71 -9.05 -8.91
N GLY A 140 -7.54 -9.99 -9.83
CA GLY A 140 -8.64 -10.78 -10.37
C GLY A 140 -9.56 -9.98 -11.30
N LYS A 141 -10.83 -10.36 -11.36
CA LYS A 141 -11.78 -9.88 -12.39
C LYS A 141 -12.76 -8.85 -11.84
N GLY A 142 -13.57 -8.24 -12.71
CA GLY A 142 -14.73 -7.45 -12.29
C GLY A 142 -14.44 -5.99 -11.95
N TYR A 143 -13.18 -5.56 -11.94
CA TYR A 143 -12.86 -4.13 -11.90
C TYR A 143 -13.32 -3.44 -13.19
N LYS A 144 -14.01 -2.31 -13.03
CA LYS A 144 -14.38 -1.42 -14.13
C LYS A 144 -13.68 -0.09 -13.88
N SER A 145 -12.66 0.20 -14.69
CA SER A 145 -11.92 1.46 -14.60
C SER A 145 -12.90 2.63 -14.73
N PRO A 146 -13.04 3.47 -13.69
CA PRO A 146 -13.88 4.65 -13.80
C PRO A 146 -13.25 5.62 -14.81
N ALA A 147 -14.10 6.37 -15.53
CA ALA A 147 -13.66 7.47 -16.37
C ALA A 147 -13.11 8.60 -15.47
N SER A 148 -11.84 8.48 -15.06
CA SER A 148 -11.13 9.39 -14.17
C SER A 148 -11.97 9.87 -12.98
N VAL A 149 -12.27 8.99 -12.03
CA VAL A 149 -12.86 9.40 -10.75
C VAL A 149 -11.71 9.73 -9.80
N PRO A 150 -11.67 10.91 -9.15
CA PRO A 150 -10.68 11.20 -8.14
C PRO A 150 -10.75 10.12 -7.05
N VAL A 151 -9.62 9.50 -6.77
CA VAL A 151 -9.48 8.61 -5.61
C VAL A 151 -9.93 9.39 -4.36
N PRO A 152 -10.69 8.78 -3.43
CA PRO A 152 -10.98 9.40 -2.14
C PRO A 152 -9.68 9.80 -1.44
N GLY A 153 -9.37 11.09 -1.46
CA GLY A 153 -8.07 11.63 -1.03
C GLY A 153 -7.68 12.89 -1.80
N LYS A 154 -8.11 13.00 -3.06
CA LYS A 154 -7.65 14.09 -3.93
C LYS A 154 -8.33 15.45 -3.74
N ASN A 155 -9.47 15.53 -3.06
CA ASN A 155 -10.09 16.77 -2.60
C ASN A 155 -11.09 16.48 -1.49
N GLY A 156 -11.01 17.20 -0.36
CA GLY A 156 -11.96 17.05 0.74
C GLY A 156 -13.41 17.17 0.24
N ARG A 157 -14.24 16.18 0.63
CA ARG A 157 -15.60 15.86 0.14
C ARG A 157 -15.54 15.00 -1.13
N ILE A 158 -15.92 13.74 -1.07
CA ILE A 158 -17.32 13.33 -1.27
C ILE A 158 -17.59 12.00 -0.55
N SER A 159 -18.67 11.97 0.22
CA SER A 159 -19.28 10.78 0.82
C SER A 159 -19.65 9.75 -0.25
N VAL A 160 -19.30 8.49 0.00
CA VAL A 160 -19.72 7.34 -0.79
C VAL A 160 -21.24 7.15 -0.62
N GLU A 161 -22.07 7.83 -1.42
CA GLU A 161 -23.52 7.63 -1.35
C GLU A 161 -24.29 7.66 -2.67
N LYS A 162 -23.64 7.70 -3.85
CA LYS A 162 -24.38 7.59 -5.13
C LYS A 162 -23.59 6.91 -6.25
N ALA A 163 -23.44 5.59 -6.17
CA ALA A 163 -23.02 4.79 -7.33
C ALA A 163 -23.69 3.41 -7.37
N ILE A 164 -24.94 3.33 -6.92
CA ILE A 164 -25.84 2.22 -7.26
C ILE A 164 -27.20 2.84 -7.61
N GLU A 165 -27.38 3.16 -8.89
CA GLU A 165 -28.68 3.16 -9.56
C GLU A 165 -28.46 2.69 -11.00
#